data_AF-A0A1T5FUH7-F1
#
_entry.id   AF-A0A1T5FUH7-F1
#
_cell.length_a   1.000
_cell.length_b   1.000
_cell.length_c   1.000
_cell.angle_alpha   90.00
_cell.angle_beta   90.00
_cell.angle_gamma   90.00
#
_symmetry.space_group_name_H-M   'P 1'
#
loop_
_entity.id
_entity.type
_entity.pdbx_description
1 polymer ?
#
loop_
_entity_poly.entity_id
_entity_poly.type
_entity_poly.pdbx_seq_one_letter_code
_entity_poly.pdbx_strand_id
1 'polypeptide(L)'
;MKHLLPKLAVFALPLLGFVGTAQALALTASSHKYFDETGALVGQDIRTCEALTYQAGNTHTAYSITEEVNCGSDRKPRYIVANTIITAYTLPGSLPIATACSIAECEPVGVAEPRMLEDKGWTWTNP
;
A
#
# COMPACT_ATOMS: atom_id res chain seq x y z
N MET A 1 -50.54 -54.92 -20.93
CA MET A 1 -49.18 -54.94 -21.52
C MET A 1 -49.09 -53.79 -22.51
N LYS A 2 -48.28 -52.74 -22.40
CA LYS A 2 -47.06 -52.42 -21.66
C LYS A 2 -47.08 -50.91 -21.36
N HIS A 3 -46.74 -50.52 -20.13
CA HIS A 3 -46.50 -49.13 -19.75
C HIS A 3 -45.13 -48.69 -20.28
N LEU A 4 -45.05 -47.54 -20.96
CA LEU A 4 -43.79 -46.91 -21.38
C LEU A 4 -43.68 -45.56 -20.67
N LEU A 5 -43.00 -45.55 -19.52
CA LEU A 5 -42.49 -44.33 -18.89
C LEU A 5 -41.19 -43.92 -19.61
N PRO A 6 -41.07 -42.70 -20.17
CA PRO A 6 -39.77 -42.18 -20.54
C PRO A 6 -39.07 -41.67 -19.28
N LYS A 7 -37.88 -42.24 -19.03
CA LYS A 7 -36.94 -41.80 -17.99
C LYS A 7 -36.45 -40.38 -18.31
N LEU A 8 -36.89 -39.40 -17.54
CA LEU A 8 -36.27 -38.08 -17.48
C LEU A 8 -34.94 -38.20 -16.73
N ALA A 9 -33.85 -38.31 -17.48
CA ALA A 9 -32.50 -38.18 -16.92
C ALA A 9 -32.19 -36.69 -16.74
N VAL A 10 -32.33 -36.19 -15.51
CA VAL A 10 -31.85 -34.86 -15.12
C VAL A 10 -30.33 -34.96 -14.98
N PHE A 11 -29.59 -34.53 -16.00
CA PHE A 11 -28.15 -34.29 -15.89
C PHE A 11 -27.93 -33.03 -15.06
N ALA A 12 -27.70 -33.20 -13.76
CA ALA A 12 -27.16 -32.16 -12.91
C ALA A 12 -25.67 -32.02 -13.26
N LEU A 13 -25.31 -31.02 -14.08
CA LEU A 13 -23.92 -30.60 -14.21
C LEU A 13 -23.48 -29.99 -12.86
N PRO A 14 -22.42 -30.50 -12.20
CA PRO A 14 -21.80 -29.77 -11.12
C PRO A 14 -21.07 -28.57 -11.74
N LEU A 15 -21.67 -27.39 -11.65
CA LEU A 15 -21.01 -26.13 -11.95
C LEU A 15 -19.93 -25.94 -10.87
N LEU A 16 -18.71 -26.38 -11.14
CA LEU A 16 -17.53 -26.04 -10.35
C LEU A 16 -17.29 -24.53 -10.53
N GLY A 17 -17.91 -23.75 -9.64
CA GLY A 17 -17.65 -22.33 -9.53
C GLY A 17 -16.23 -22.13 -9.01
N PHE A 18 -15.31 -21.81 -9.90
CA PHE A 18 -14.03 -21.22 -9.51
C PHE A 18 -14.34 -19.84 -8.93
N VAL A 19 -14.33 -19.72 -7.60
CA VAL A 19 -14.24 -18.43 -6.92
C VAL A 19 -12.84 -17.87 -7.19
N GLY A 20 -12.71 -17.11 -8.27
CA GLY A 20 -11.54 -16.26 -8.47
C GLY A 20 -11.57 -15.16 -7.42
N THR A 21 -10.55 -15.11 -6.57
CA THR A 21 -10.31 -13.95 -5.71
C THR A 21 -9.92 -12.79 -6.61
N ALA A 22 -10.88 -11.93 -6.95
CA ALA A 22 -10.59 -10.66 -7.61
C ALA A 22 -9.82 -9.77 -6.62
N GLN A 23 -8.50 -9.69 -6.79
CA GLN A 23 -7.70 -8.69 -6.10
C GLN A 23 -8.05 -7.34 -6.72
N ALA A 24 -8.75 -6.49 -5.95
CA ALA A 24 -9.03 -5.13 -6.37
C ALA A 24 -7.74 -4.30 -6.24
N LEU A 25 -7.25 -3.76 -7.35
CA LEU A 25 -6.12 -2.82 -7.36
C LEU A 25 -6.43 -1.63 -6.45
N ALA A 26 -5.43 -1.16 -5.71
CA ALA A 26 -5.55 0.07 -4.95
C ALA A 26 -5.63 1.28 -5.89
N LEU A 27 -6.34 2.33 -5.48
CA LEU A 27 -6.38 3.59 -6.26
C LEU A 27 -5.03 4.32 -6.24
N THR A 28 -4.31 4.17 -5.14
CA THR A 28 -3.01 4.80 -4.86
C THR A 28 -2.13 3.82 -4.09
N ALA A 29 -0.82 3.88 -4.32
CA ALA A 29 0.17 3.30 -3.45
C ALA A 29 0.67 4.38 -2.50
N SER A 30 0.89 4.02 -1.24
CA SER A 30 1.25 4.96 -0.18
C SER A 30 2.39 4.44 0.68
N SER A 31 3.26 5.32 1.16
CA SER A 31 4.33 5.01 2.10
C SER A 31 4.30 6.02 3.24
N HIS A 32 4.06 5.53 4.45
CA HIS A 32 4.15 6.28 5.69
C HIS A 32 5.48 5.97 6.35
N LYS A 33 6.35 6.96 6.46
CA LYS A 33 7.66 6.84 7.08
C LYS A 33 7.63 7.54 8.44
N TYR A 34 7.89 6.80 9.51
CA TYR A 34 7.67 7.22 10.89
C TYR A 34 8.97 7.69 11.55
N PHE A 35 8.85 8.77 12.32
CA PHE A 35 9.95 9.34 13.09
C PHE A 35 9.66 9.29 14.59
N ASP A 36 10.70 9.18 15.39
CA ASP A 36 10.61 9.40 16.84
C ASP A 36 10.71 10.89 17.21
N GLU A 37 10.62 11.18 18.51
CA GLU A 37 10.69 12.53 19.07
C GLU A 37 12.03 13.24 18.81
N THR A 38 13.09 12.48 18.56
CA THR A 38 14.42 13.02 18.22
C THR A 38 14.56 13.33 16.73
N GLY A 39 13.60 12.89 15.91
CA GLY A 39 13.62 13.00 14.46
C GLY A 39 14.38 11.86 13.77
N ALA A 40 14.66 10.77 14.47
CA ALA A 40 15.21 9.57 13.84
C ALA A 40 14.11 8.79 13.13
N LEU A 41 14.42 8.22 11.96
CA LEU A 41 13.52 7.33 11.25
C LEU A 41 13.45 5.98 11.96
N VAL A 42 12.26 5.55 12.34
CA VAL A 42 12.06 4.38 13.21
C VAL A 42 11.12 3.32 12.65
N GLY A 43 10.35 3.63 11.60
CA GLY A 43 9.49 2.64 10.96
C GLY A 43 8.96 3.09 9.61
N GLN A 44 8.31 2.16 8.93
CA GLN A 44 7.61 2.41 7.69
C GLN A 44 6.39 1.50 7.58
N ASP A 45 5.30 2.04 7.04
CA ASP A 45 4.14 1.30 6.54
C ASP A 45 3.97 1.64 5.06
N ILE A 46 3.82 0.63 4.21
CA ILE A 46 3.63 0.80 2.78
C ILE A 46 2.41 0.00 2.32
N ARG A 47 1.62 0.62 1.45
CA ARG A 47 0.55 -0.05 0.72
C ARG A 47 0.86 0.03 -0.77
N THR A 48 0.93 -1.12 -1.42
CA THR A 48 1.22 -1.20 -2.85
C THR A 48 -0.02 -1.01 -3.73
N CYS A 49 0.19 -0.81 -5.02
CA CYS A 49 -0.84 -0.76 -6.05
C CYS A 49 -1.62 -2.08 -6.18
N GLU A 50 -0.98 -3.20 -5.82
CA GLU A 50 -1.60 -4.52 -5.70
C GLU A 50 -2.41 -4.68 -4.41
N ALA A 51 -2.58 -3.59 -3.64
CA ALA A 51 -3.27 -3.57 -2.36
C ALA A 51 -2.64 -4.46 -1.28
N LEU A 52 -1.34 -4.75 -1.39
CA LEU A 52 -0.56 -5.42 -0.35
C LEU A 52 -0.06 -4.38 0.64
N THR A 53 -0.17 -4.67 1.93
CA THR A 53 0.36 -3.81 2.99
C THR A 53 1.59 -4.46 3.59
N TYR A 54 2.63 -3.68 3.83
CA TYR A 54 3.80 -4.12 4.57
C TYR A 54 4.17 -3.08 5.61
N GLN A 55 4.55 -3.53 6.80
CA GLN A 55 5.01 -2.64 7.87
C GLN A 55 6.30 -3.19 8.48
N ALA A 56 7.13 -2.26 8.95
CA ALA A 56 8.37 -2.57 9.63
C ALA A 56 8.75 -1.47 10.62
N GLY A 57 9.52 -1.85 11.65
CA GLY A 57 9.98 -0.93 12.69
C GLY A 57 8.85 -0.48 13.61
N ASN A 58 8.97 0.73 14.15
CA ASN A 58 7.98 1.36 15.02
C ASN A 58 7.06 2.28 14.22
N THR A 59 5.82 1.86 14.02
CA THR A 59 4.76 2.64 13.35
C THR A 59 3.86 3.40 14.34
N HIS A 60 4.10 3.27 15.65
CA HIS A 60 3.30 3.90 16.70
C HIS A 60 3.97 5.19 17.17
N THR A 61 4.06 6.17 16.27
CA THR A 61 4.59 7.50 16.59
C THR A 61 3.67 8.60 16.08
N ALA A 62 3.82 9.81 16.64
CA ALA A 62 3.05 10.98 16.20
C ALA A 62 3.64 11.67 14.95
N TYR A 63 4.85 11.29 14.55
CA TYR A 63 5.60 11.98 13.50
C TYR A 63 5.77 11.09 12.29
N SER A 64 5.38 11.59 11.11
CA SER A 64 5.44 10.84 9.87
C SER A 64 5.57 11.73 8.64
N ILE A 65 6.13 11.19 7.56
CA ILE A 65 5.95 11.67 6.19
C ILE A 65 5.09 10.66 5.44
N THR A 66 4.13 11.16 4.67
CA THR A 66 3.29 10.36 3.77
C THR A 66 3.63 10.68 2.33
N GLU A 67 3.96 9.63 1.59
CA GLU A 67 4.21 9.62 0.16
C GLU A 67 3.08 8.88 -0.53
N GLU A 68 2.56 9.41 -1.63
CA GLU A 68 1.53 8.73 -2.41
C GLU A 68 1.79 8.84 -3.91
N VAL A 69 1.52 7.77 -4.63
CA VAL A 69 1.44 7.77 -6.10
C VAL A 69 0.15 7.13 -6.56
N ASN A 70 -0.21 7.41 -7.80
CA ASN A 70 -1.42 6.91 -8.42
C ASN A 70 -1.15 5.59 -9.16
N CYS A 71 -1.99 4.58 -8.94
CA CYS A 71 -1.86 3.25 -9.54
C CYS A 71 -2.59 3.10 -10.88
N GLY A 72 -2.87 4.21 -11.57
CA GLY A 72 -3.59 4.22 -12.85
C GLY A 72 -5.08 4.59 -12.76
N SER A 73 -5.55 5.07 -11.60
CA SER A 73 -6.88 5.69 -11.44
C SER A 73 -6.85 7.18 -11.84
N ASP A 74 -7.97 7.89 -11.94
CA ASP A 74 -7.94 9.35 -12.20
C ASP A 74 -7.56 10.19 -10.97
N ARG A 75 -7.27 9.56 -9.82
CA ARG A 75 -6.92 10.28 -8.59
C ARG A 75 -5.49 10.82 -8.68
N LYS A 76 -5.35 12.13 -8.89
CA LYS A 76 -4.05 12.81 -8.87
C LYS A 76 -3.72 13.26 -7.44
N PRO A 77 -2.71 12.68 -6.77
CA PRO A 77 -2.28 13.16 -5.47
C PRO A 77 -1.81 14.61 -5.57
N ARG A 78 -2.00 15.38 -4.50
CA ARG A 78 -1.52 16.76 -4.41
C ARG A 78 -0.22 16.79 -3.62
N TYR A 79 0.88 16.99 -4.33
CA TYR A 79 2.20 17.05 -3.70
C TYR A 79 2.41 18.41 -3.02
N ILE A 80 2.89 18.37 -1.78
CA ILE A 80 3.11 19.57 -0.95
C ILE A 80 4.58 19.99 -0.90
N VAL A 81 5.50 19.07 -1.21
CA VAL A 81 6.94 19.35 -1.30
C VAL A 81 7.38 19.23 -2.76
N ALA A 82 8.03 20.28 -3.27
CA ALA A 82 8.46 20.34 -4.65
C ALA A 82 9.37 19.16 -5.03
N ASN A 83 9.18 18.61 -6.23
CA ASN A 83 9.93 17.50 -6.81
C ASN A 83 9.84 16.16 -6.05
N THR A 84 8.92 16.02 -5.09
CA THR A 84 8.69 14.77 -4.35
C THR A 84 7.24 14.32 -4.43
N ILE A 85 6.95 13.08 -4.04
CA ILE A 85 5.59 12.52 -3.96
C ILE A 85 4.92 12.71 -2.59
N ILE A 86 5.40 13.64 -1.78
CA ILE A 86 4.91 13.84 -0.42
C ILE A 86 3.57 14.56 -0.45
N THR A 87 2.58 13.99 0.21
CA THR A 87 1.21 14.53 0.27
C THR A 87 0.83 15.02 1.67
N ALA A 88 1.48 14.52 2.71
CA ALA A 88 1.28 14.97 4.09
C ALA A 88 2.56 14.75 4.92
N TYR A 89 2.73 15.55 5.98
CA TYR A 89 3.74 15.30 7.00
C TYR A 89 3.31 15.84 8.37
N THR A 90 3.88 15.28 9.42
CA THR A 90 3.87 15.79 10.79
C THR A 90 5.25 15.50 11.37
N LEU A 91 6.01 16.52 11.73
CA LEU A 91 7.42 16.37 12.11
C LEU A 91 7.67 16.99 13.49
N PRO A 92 8.71 16.55 14.22
CA PRO A 92 9.17 17.26 15.40
C PRO A 92 9.47 18.73 15.06
N GLY A 93 9.18 19.65 15.97
CA GLY A 93 9.27 21.09 15.69
C GLY A 93 10.67 21.57 15.27
N SER A 94 11.72 20.84 15.64
CA SER A 94 13.11 21.12 15.28
C SER A 94 13.57 20.47 13.97
N LEU A 95 12.74 19.64 13.31
CA LEU A 95 13.12 18.88 12.12
C LEU A 95 12.50 19.49 10.85
N PRO A 96 13.28 20.21 10.03
CA PRO A 96 12.80 20.75 8.77
C PRO A 96 12.44 19.63 7.78
N ILE A 97 11.42 19.86 6.95
CA ILE A 97 10.95 18.88 5.96
C ILE A 97 12.06 18.42 5.00
N ALA A 98 12.96 19.31 4.58
CA ALA A 98 14.08 18.96 3.71
C ALA A 98 15.03 17.95 4.38
N THR A 99 15.33 18.14 5.66
CA THR A 99 16.17 17.22 6.45
C THR A 99 15.45 15.90 6.70
N ALA A 100 14.16 15.96 7.10
CA ALA A 100 13.34 14.76 7.28
C ALA A 100 13.31 13.91 6.01
N CYS A 101 13.25 14.55 4.84
CA CYS A 101 13.28 13.83 3.57
C CYS A 101 14.61 13.22 3.19
N SER A 102 15.72 13.87 3.56
CA SER A 102 17.02 13.23 3.39
C SER A 102 17.13 11.98 4.26
N ILE A 103 16.60 12.01 5.47
CA ILE A 103 16.63 10.89 6.43
C ILE A 103 15.67 9.76 5.99
N ALA A 104 14.44 10.11 5.61
CA ALA A 104 13.41 9.19 5.15
C ALA A 104 13.60 8.75 3.70
N GLU A 105 14.62 9.25 3.01
CA GLU A 105 14.88 8.97 1.60
C GLU A 105 13.62 9.20 0.75
N CYS A 106 13.08 10.42 0.82
CA CYS A 106 11.83 10.77 0.15
C CYS A 106 11.93 10.52 -1.37
N GLU A 107 10.90 9.90 -1.93
CA GLU A 107 10.89 9.58 -3.36
C GLU A 107 10.59 10.81 -4.23
N PRO A 108 11.25 10.93 -5.39
CA PRO A 108 10.97 12.01 -6.32
C PRO A 108 9.66 11.77 -7.06
N VAL A 109 9.12 12.83 -7.65
CA VAL A 109 8.00 12.71 -8.60
C VAL A 109 8.37 11.80 -9.77
N GLY A 110 7.41 10.97 -10.22
CA GLY A 110 7.56 10.09 -11.38
C GLY A 110 7.98 8.66 -11.07
N VAL A 111 8.19 8.31 -9.79
CA VAL A 111 8.30 6.90 -9.39
C VAL A 111 6.98 6.18 -9.62
N ALA A 112 7.05 4.91 -10.01
CA ALA A 112 5.87 4.08 -10.23
C ALA A 112 5.17 3.73 -8.90
N GLU A 113 5.96 3.53 -7.85
CA GLU A 113 5.52 3.11 -6.52
C GLU A 113 6.56 3.58 -5.48
N PRO A 114 6.16 3.95 -4.24
CA PRO A 114 7.12 4.21 -3.18
C PRO A 114 7.90 2.94 -2.84
N ARG A 115 9.15 3.08 -2.40
CA ARG A 115 9.96 1.90 -2.05
C ARG A 115 9.82 1.48 -0.59
N MET A 116 10.01 0.20 -0.35
CA MET A 116 10.31 -0.35 0.97
C MET A 116 11.76 -0.05 1.35
N LEU A 117 12.00 0.45 2.57
CA LEU A 117 13.32 0.67 3.13
C LEU A 117 13.84 -0.62 3.80
N GLU A 118 14.44 -1.50 3.01
CA GLU A 118 14.90 -2.82 3.45
C GLU A 118 16.25 -2.80 4.19
N ASP A 119 16.99 -1.70 4.11
CA ASP A 119 18.35 -1.54 4.65
C ASP A 119 18.39 -1.01 6.11
N LYS A 120 17.22 -0.79 6.74
CA LYS A 120 17.12 -0.20 8.09
C LYS A 120 17.26 -1.21 9.24
N GLY A 121 17.45 -2.49 8.92
CA GLY A 121 17.56 -3.55 9.93
C GLY A 121 16.23 -3.90 10.62
N TRP A 122 15.11 -3.44 10.07
CA TRP A 122 13.78 -3.80 10.57
C TRP A 122 13.31 -5.13 9.98
N THR A 123 12.42 -5.82 10.72
CA THR A 123 11.70 -6.97 10.20
C THR A 123 10.40 -6.52 9.55
N TRP A 124 10.23 -6.86 8.28
CA TRP A 124 9.01 -6.57 7.53
C TRP A 124 7.95 -7.63 7.76
N THR A 125 6.71 -7.18 7.91
CA THR A 125 5.51 -8.03 8.08
C THR A 125 4.42 -7.57 7.13
N ASN A 126 3.58 -8.49 6.66
CA ASN A 126 2.37 -8.21 5.91
C ASN A 126 1.17 -8.47 6.86
N PRO A 127 0.61 -7.43 7.49
CA PRO A 127 -0.41 -7.57 8.53
C PRO A 127 -1.78 -8.02 8.01
#